data_AF-A0AAD8XUN6-F1
#
_entry.id   AF-A0AAD8XUN6-F1
#
_cell.length_a   1.000
_cell.length_b   1.000
_cell.length_c   1.000
_cell.angle_alpha   90.00
_cell.angle_beta   90.00
_cell.angle_gamma   90.00
#
_symmetry.space_group_name_H-M   'P 1'
#
loop_
_entity.id
_entity.type
_entity.pdbx_description
1 polymer ?
#
loop_
_entity_poly.entity_id
_entity_poly.type
_entity_poly.pdbx_seq_one_letter_code
_entity_poly.pdbx_strand_id
1 'polypeptide(L)'
;MDAIVQFVRNALCTVKNFNVLGSTFLYDPNVTARYYEFPSPMDQTTPLEILISITQIYALVTVSIAGAKMISSSIKKLHLISRLVSLQVERNDAKKEKNEVVARRIVTESLLQESDAAIRHFFVGVNVFAIGISFVWLSANSYHITSTDWIGGVAALIHALTVAEIALLVLLYYMVKDARDAMRKSNDMKKFAANLSKSKGFAEVDGLTVEEFGWLSADEDDDASPLFWTNGDVSSDVAADGKMLTKAEEAVATKLAKLAKSVDPQVAESLLVKADVCRFEGLREYVYLVLNFFAFYGYAACILVYYFQNEEAQPSFMRTVLLHLPNADADWLGNAVGDFMWTVEPIVILGSPLVAQSITKDAKKKEKVA
;
A
#
# COMPACT_ATOMS: atom_id res chain seq x y z
N MET A 1 2.44 8.16 2.24
CA MET A 1 2.39 9.57 1.80
C MET A 1 1.41 10.28 2.71
N ASP A 2 1.63 11.56 3.03
CA ASP A 2 0.63 12.35 3.74
C ASP A 2 -0.58 12.56 2.80
N ALA A 3 -1.71 11.92 3.12
CA ALA A 3 -2.93 11.98 2.32
C ALA A 3 -3.41 13.42 2.12
N ILE A 4 -3.15 14.32 3.08
CA ILE A 4 -3.51 15.73 2.97
C ILE A 4 -2.67 16.40 1.87
N VAL A 5 -1.36 16.17 1.83
CA VAL A 5 -0.49 16.75 0.81
C VAL A 5 -0.81 16.18 -0.58
N GLN A 6 -1.11 14.88 -0.66
CA GLN A 6 -1.57 14.25 -1.90
C GLN A 6 -2.87 14.90 -2.40
N PHE A 7 -3.84 15.10 -1.51
CA PHE A 7 -5.09 15.79 -1.82
C PHE A 7 -4.84 17.19 -2.36
N VAL A 8 -4.06 18.00 -1.64
CA VAL A 8 -3.76 19.39 -2.04
C VAL A 8 -3.07 19.41 -3.40
N ARG A 9 -2.03 18.60 -3.62
CA ARG A 9 -1.33 18.53 -4.91
C ARG A 9 -2.28 18.25 -6.07
N ASN A 10 -3.02 17.14 -5.97
CA ASN A 10 -3.86 16.67 -7.08
C ASN A 10 -5.06 17.61 -7.30
N ALA A 11 -5.60 18.22 -6.22
CA ALA A 11 -6.63 19.24 -6.33
C ALA A 11 -6.12 20.49 -7.04
N LEU A 12 -4.89 20.95 -6.77
CA LEU A 12 -4.28 22.07 -7.49
C LEU A 12 -4.07 21.74 -8.97
N CYS A 13 -3.60 20.52 -9.31
CA CYS A 13 -3.50 20.07 -10.70
C CYS A 13 -4.87 20.00 -11.39
N THR A 14 -5.89 19.50 -10.69
CA THR A 14 -7.29 19.49 -11.17
C THR A 14 -7.78 20.91 -11.45
N VAL A 15 -7.59 21.83 -10.50
CA VAL A 15 -7.94 23.25 -10.68
C VAL A 15 -7.25 23.83 -11.92
N LYS A 16 -5.96 23.52 -12.11
CA LYS A 16 -5.16 23.90 -13.29
C LYS A 16 -5.78 23.39 -14.59
N ASN A 17 -6.04 22.08 -14.69
CA ASN A 17 -6.54 21.46 -15.92
C ASN A 17 -7.93 21.97 -16.33
N PHE A 18 -8.79 22.23 -15.36
CA PHE A 18 -10.14 22.76 -15.60
C PHE A 18 -10.19 24.29 -15.70
N ASN A 19 -9.05 24.97 -15.53
CA ASN A 19 -8.93 26.43 -15.58
C ASN A 19 -9.95 27.15 -14.67
N VAL A 20 -10.28 26.55 -13.51
CA VAL A 20 -11.40 27.00 -12.65
C VAL A 20 -11.17 28.42 -12.12
N LEU A 21 -9.91 28.79 -11.91
CA LEU A 21 -9.50 30.10 -11.37
C LEU A 21 -8.68 30.91 -12.38
N GLY A 22 -8.89 30.69 -13.69
CA GLY A 22 -8.09 31.28 -14.77
C GLY A 22 -8.00 32.81 -14.80
N SER A 23 -8.99 33.50 -14.23
CA SER A 23 -9.02 34.97 -14.13
C SER A 23 -8.32 35.53 -12.89
N THR A 24 -7.70 34.68 -12.07
CA THR A 24 -7.09 35.08 -10.80
C THR A 24 -5.57 35.20 -10.91
N PHE A 25 -4.95 35.83 -9.89
CA PHE A 25 -3.49 35.96 -9.81
C PHE A 25 -2.74 34.62 -9.85
N LEU A 26 -3.41 33.50 -9.55
CA LEU A 26 -2.82 32.17 -9.54
C LEU A 26 -2.37 31.70 -10.94
N TYR A 27 -2.93 32.29 -12.01
CA TYR A 27 -2.63 31.96 -13.40
C TYR A 27 -1.81 33.05 -14.11
N ASP A 28 -1.48 34.14 -13.43
CA ASP A 28 -0.73 35.25 -14.02
C ASP A 28 0.78 35.09 -13.76
N PRO A 29 1.60 34.76 -14.79
CA PRO A 29 3.04 34.63 -14.62
C PRO A 29 3.72 35.95 -14.22
N ASN A 30 3.11 37.10 -14.52
CA ASN A 30 3.66 38.39 -14.12
C ASN A 30 3.70 38.56 -12.59
N VAL A 31 2.87 37.83 -11.85
CA VAL A 31 2.89 37.82 -10.38
C VAL A 31 4.18 37.18 -9.89
N THR A 32 4.58 36.05 -10.48
CA THR A 32 5.86 35.38 -10.18
C THR A 32 7.05 36.27 -10.56
N ALA A 33 7.01 36.87 -11.75
CA ALA A 33 8.08 37.70 -12.29
C ALA A 33 8.42 38.93 -11.42
N ARG A 34 7.50 39.39 -10.55
CA ARG A 34 7.75 40.46 -9.58
C ARG A 34 8.79 40.10 -8.51
N TYR A 35 8.95 38.81 -8.21
CA TYR A 35 9.82 38.34 -7.14
C TYR A 35 11.15 37.79 -7.67
N TYR A 36 11.18 37.30 -8.91
CA TYR A 36 12.37 36.74 -9.52
C TYR A 36 12.27 36.80 -11.05
N GLU A 37 13.35 37.21 -11.72
CA GLU A 37 13.43 37.24 -13.19
C GLU A 37 13.92 35.89 -13.70
N PHE A 38 12.98 35.05 -14.14
CA PHE A 38 13.29 33.75 -14.72
C PHE A 38 13.70 33.88 -16.20
N PRO A 39 14.64 33.05 -16.69
CA PRO A 39 14.93 32.99 -18.11
C PRO A 39 13.76 32.31 -18.85
N SER A 40 13.57 32.64 -20.13
CA SER A 40 12.56 31.95 -20.95
C SER A 40 12.94 30.49 -21.19
N PRO A 41 12.00 29.52 -21.09
CA PRO A 41 10.53 29.65 -20.91
C PRO A 41 10.04 29.64 -19.45
N MET A 42 10.94 29.63 -18.47
CA MET A 42 10.58 29.59 -17.04
C MET A 42 9.86 30.87 -16.57
N ASP A 43 9.97 31.96 -17.33
CA ASP A 43 9.23 33.22 -17.15
C ASP A 43 7.71 33.05 -17.26
N GLN A 44 7.24 31.92 -17.81
CA GLN A 44 5.83 31.56 -17.89
C GLN A 44 5.29 30.87 -16.63
N THR A 45 6.13 30.63 -15.62
CA THR A 45 5.74 29.93 -14.40
C THR A 45 4.72 30.74 -13.58
N THR A 46 3.53 30.18 -13.40
CA THR A 46 2.46 30.81 -12.62
C THR A 46 2.57 30.51 -11.12
N PRO A 47 1.97 31.33 -10.22
CA PRO A 47 1.94 31.01 -8.80
C PRO A 47 1.29 29.66 -8.48
N LEU A 48 0.27 29.24 -9.24
CA LEU A 48 -0.34 27.92 -9.09
C LEU A 48 0.66 26.79 -9.35
N GLU A 49 1.47 26.92 -10.40
CA GLU A 49 2.49 25.93 -10.74
C GLU A 49 3.61 25.86 -9.69
N ILE A 50 3.97 26.99 -9.07
CA ILE A 50 4.89 27.00 -7.92
C ILE A 50 4.31 26.19 -6.75
N LEU A 51 3.03 26.38 -6.42
CA LEU A 51 2.38 25.62 -5.34
C LEU A 51 2.34 24.13 -5.66
N ILE A 52 2.00 23.77 -6.91
CA ILE A 52 2.04 22.38 -7.39
C ILE A 52 3.47 21.83 -7.23
N SER A 53 4.49 22.56 -7.67
CA SER A 53 5.89 22.13 -7.59
C SER A 53 6.36 21.90 -6.15
N ILE A 54 6.00 22.77 -5.20
CA ILE A 54 6.32 22.57 -3.77
C ILE A 54 5.76 21.24 -3.27
N THR A 55 4.50 20.94 -3.60
CA THR A 55 3.87 19.67 -3.19
C THR A 55 4.45 18.45 -3.93
N GLN A 56 4.91 18.61 -5.18
CA GLN A 56 5.65 17.58 -5.93
C GLN A 56 7.04 17.32 -5.35
N ILE A 57 7.75 18.35 -4.88
CA ILE A 57 9.04 18.21 -4.18
C ILE A 57 8.84 17.49 -2.84
N TYR A 58 7.77 17.83 -2.10
CA TYR A 58 7.41 17.09 -0.89
C TYR A 58 7.14 15.61 -1.22
N ALA A 59 6.41 15.32 -2.30
CA ALA A 59 6.16 13.97 -2.77
C ALA A 59 7.45 13.23 -3.11
N LEU A 60 8.34 13.86 -3.87
CA LEU A 60 9.67 13.33 -4.21
C LEU A 60 10.40 12.86 -2.94
N VAL A 61 10.54 13.74 -1.95
CA VAL A 61 11.29 13.43 -0.74
C VAL A 61 10.60 12.33 0.07
N THR A 62 9.31 12.51 0.38
CA THR A 62 8.61 11.61 1.30
C THR A 62 8.33 10.23 0.71
N VAL A 63 7.97 10.14 -0.57
CA VAL A 63 7.72 8.87 -1.27
C VAL A 63 9.03 8.12 -1.49
N SER A 64 10.11 8.81 -1.89
CA SER A 64 11.42 8.16 -2.04
C SER A 64 11.95 7.64 -0.70
N ILE A 65 11.83 8.43 0.38
CA ILE A 65 12.23 7.97 1.72
C ILE A 65 11.37 6.77 2.15
N ALA A 66 10.06 6.78 1.89
CA ALA A 66 9.20 5.65 2.20
C ALA A 66 9.63 4.38 1.45
N GLY A 67 9.82 4.47 0.13
CA GLY A 67 10.31 3.35 -0.68
C GLY A 67 11.67 2.83 -0.21
N ALA A 68 12.63 3.71 0.05
CA ALA A 68 13.95 3.34 0.56
C ALA A 68 13.89 2.66 1.93
N LYS A 69 13.03 3.15 2.84
CA LYS A 69 12.79 2.50 4.14
C LYS A 69 12.21 1.11 3.98
N MET A 70 11.22 0.93 3.09
CA MET A 70 10.62 -0.37 2.82
C MET A 70 11.64 -1.37 2.27
N ILE A 71 12.50 -0.94 1.35
CA ILE A 71 13.59 -1.76 0.81
C ILE A 71 14.54 -2.17 1.95
N SER A 72 15.04 -1.20 2.71
CA SER A 72 16.03 -1.45 3.76
C SER A 72 15.48 -2.34 4.88
N SER A 73 14.26 -2.07 5.36
CA SER A 73 13.63 -2.86 6.42
C SER A 73 13.37 -4.30 5.97
N SER A 74 13.00 -4.50 4.70
CA SER A 74 12.76 -5.83 4.13
C SER A 74 14.04 -6.65 4.01
N ILE A 75 15.15 -6.04 3.58
CA ILE A 75 16.46 -6.71 3.53
C ILE A 75 16.88 -7.16 4.94
N LYS A 76 16.77 -6.27 5.93
CA LYS A 76 17.07 -6.63 7.33
C LYS A 76 16.20 -7.79 7.82
N LYS A 77 14.89 -7.74 7.54
CA LYS A 77 13.93 -8.78 7.93
C LYS A 77 14.23 -10.12 7.25
N LEU A 78 14.55 -10.13 5.96
CA LEU A 78 14.90 -11.34 5.22
C LEU A 78 16.19 -11.99 5.74
N HIS A 79 17.22 -11.19 6.05
CA HIS A 79 18.42 -11.72 6.69
C HIS A 79 18.13 -12.36 8.05
N LEU A 80 17.33 -11.71 8.90
CA LEU A 80 16.92 -12.27 10.18
C LEU A 80 16.18 -13.60 10.00
N ILE A 81 15.17 -13.64 9.13
CA ILE A 81 14.38 -14.85 8.87
C ILE A 81 15.28 -15.98 8.34
N SER A 82 16.18 -15.68 7.41
CA SER A 82 17.13 -16.67 6.90
C SER A 82 17.99 -17.28 8.00
N ARG A 83 18.47 -16.49 8.97
CA ARG A 83 19.24 -17.01 10.12
C ARG A 83 18.38 -17.89 11.02
N LEU A 84 17.16 -17.46 11.31
CA LEU A 84 16.23 -18.20 12.18
C LEU A 84 15.80 -19.54 11.58
N VAL A 85 15.53 -19.57 10.27
CA VAL A 85 15.20 -20.81 9.55
C VAL A 85 16.39 -21.77 9.58
N SER A 86 17.62 -21.29 9.35
CA SER A 86 18.82 -22.13 9.44
C SER A 86 18.99 -22.75 10.83
N LEU A 87 18.83 -21.95 11.89
CA LEU A 87 18.88 -22.43 13.28
C LEU A 87 17.78 -23.45 13.58
N GLN A 88 16.62 -23.32 12.97
CA GLN A 88 15.52 -24.24 13.21
C GLN A 88 15.77 -25.61 12.58
N VAL A 89 16.40 -25.64 11.39
CA VAL A 89 16.83 -26.89 10.73
C VAL A 89 17.85 -27.65 11.59
N GLU A 90 18.77 -26.94 12.23
CA GLU A 90 19.79 -27.54 13.11
C GLU A 90 19.20 -28.13 14.42
N ARG A 91 17.99 -27.74 14.83
CA ARG A 91 17.37 -28.14 16.11
C ARG A 91 16.40 -29.33 16.01
N ASN A 92 16.43 -30.10 14.93
CA ASN A 92 15.43 -31.14 14.63
C ASN A 92 15.58 -32.49 15.38
N ASP A 93 16.55 -32.64 16.29
CA ASP A 93 16.93 -33.96 16.84
C ASP A 93 16.42 -34.29 18.27
N ALA A 94 15.36 -33.64 18.78
CA ALA A 94 14.85 -33.92 20.13
C ALA A 94 13.44 -34.53 20.16
N LYS A 95 13.24 -35.57 21.00
CA LYS A 95 11.89 -36.04 21.39
C LYS A 95 11.17 -34.92 22.13
N LYS A 96 10.13 -34.36 21.52
CA LYS A 96 9.36 -33.22 22.05
C LYS A 96 7.92 -33.60 22.35
N GLU A 97 7.31 -32.91 23.30
CA GLU A 97 5.88 -33.02 23.59
C GLU A 97 5.03 -32.57 22.40
N LYS A 98 3.81 -33.10 22.30
CA LYS A 98 2.90 -32.86 21.16
C LYS A 98 2.65 -31.38 20.88
N ASN A 99 2.42 -30.57 21.92
CA ASN A 99 2.18 -29.13 21.78
C ASN A 99 3.41 -28.37 21.30
N GLU A 100 4.62 -28.81 21.67
CA GLU A 100 5.85 -28.20 21.18
C GLU A 100 6.07 -28.47 19.68
N VAL A 101 5.65 -29.64 19.21
CA VAL A 101 5.72 -29.98 17.77
C VAL A 101 4.79 -29.07 16.96
N VAL A 102 3.55 -28.87 17.44
CA VAL A 102 2.58 -27.96 16.79
C VAL A 102 3.06 -26.50 16.88
N ALA A 103 3.58 -26.07 18.03
CA ALA A 103 4.12 -24.73 18.21
C ALA A 103 5.30 -24.46 17.26
N ARG A 104 6.23 -25.41 17.15
CA ARG A 104 7.34 -25.33 16.19
C ARG A 104 6.84 -25.20 14.76
N ARG A 105 5.87 -26.02 14.34
CA ARG A 105 5.24 -25.92 13.01
C ARG A 105 4.68 -24.53 12.76
N ILE A 106 3.88 -24.00 13.68
CA ILE A 106 3.27 -22.66 13.58
C ILE A 106 4.34 -21.57 13.48
N VAL A 107 5.40 -21.67 14.28
CA VAL A 107 6.52 -20.71 14.23
C VAL A 107 7.25 -20.77 12.89
N THR A 108 7.53 -21.97 12.36
CA THR A 108 8.16 -22.13 11.04
C THR A 108 7.28 -21.59 9.91
N GLU A 109 6.00 -21.95 9.90
CA GLU A 109 5.05 -21.46 8.91
C GLU A 109 4.89 -19.93 8.99
N SER A 110 4.88 -19.35 10.20
CA SER A 110 4.89 -17.89 10.42
C SER A 110 6.15 -17.24 9.84
N LEU A 111 7.34 -17.81 10.06
CA LEU A 111 8.59 -17.33 9.46
C LEU A 111 8.55 -17.31 7.93
N LEU A 112 7.96 -18.35 7.32
CA LEU A 112 7.82 -18.43 5.86
C LEU A 112 6.82 -17.40 5.33
N GLN A 113 5.65 -17.24 5.98
CA GLN A 113 4.68 -16.21 5.61
C GLN A 113 5.28 -14.79 5.73
N GLU A 114 6.11 -14.57 6.74
CA GLU A 114 6.78 -13.29 6.96
C GLU A 114 7.92 -13.05 5.97
N SER A 115 8.56 -14.11 5.48
CA SER A 115 9.51 -14.04 4.37
C SER A 115 8.82 -13.58 3.09
N ASP A 116 7.69 -14.19 2.75
CA ASP A 116 6.89 -13.81 1.57
C ASP A 116 6.39 -12.35 1.69
N ALA A 117 5.93 -11.96 2.87
CA ALA A 117 5.53 -10.58 3.15
C ALA A 117 6.72 -9.60 3.00
N ALA A 118 7.92 -9.96 3.48
CA ALA A 118 9.11 -9.14 3.35
C ALA A 118 9.60 -9.02 1.89
N ILE A 119 9.59 -10.11 1.13
CA ILE A 119 9.91 -10.10 -0.31
C ILE A 119 8.95 -9.16 -1.04
N ARG A 120 7.65 -9.31 -0.76
CA ARG A 120 6.63 -8.43 -1.33
C ARG A 120 6.87 -6.97 -0.94
N HIS A 121 7.11 -6.69 0.33
CA HIS A 121 7.35 -5.34 0.83
C HIS A 121 8.60 -4.70 0.22
N PHE A 122 9.65 -5.49 -0.05
CA PHE A 122 10.81 -5.08 -0.83
C PHE A 122 10.40 -4.68 -2.26
N PHE A 123 9.66 -5.52 -2.97
CA PHE A 123 9.21 -5.23 -4.34
C PHE A 123 8.32 -3.98 -4.38
N VAL A 124 7.37 -3.84 -3.47
CA VAL A 124 6.55 -2.62 -3.35
C VAL A 124 7.45 -1.41 -3.08
N GLY A 125 8.44 -1.54 -2.19
CA GLY A 125 9.39 -0.49 -1.86
C GLY A 125 10.19 0.02 -3.07
N VAL A 126 10.63 -0.88 -3.96
CA VAL A 126 11.33 -0.51 -5.22
C VAL A 126 10.43 0.31 -6.13
N ASN A 127 9.18 -0.10 -6.31
CA ASN A 127 8.21 0.60 -7.15
C ASN A 127 7.85 1.97 -6.56
N VAL A 128 7.61 2.04 -5.25
CA VAL A 128 7.35 3.30 -4.53
C VAL A 128 8.55 4.24 -4.64
N PHE A 129 9.78 3.73 -4.52
CA PHE A 129 10.98 4.54 -4.69
C PHE A 129 11.11 5.12 -6.11
N ALA A 130 10.84 4.31 -7.14
CA ALA A 130 10.86 4.75 -8.53
C ALA A 130 9.81 5.85 -8.81
N ILE A 131 8.59 5.69 -8.29
CA ILE A 131 7.53 6.72 -8.33
C ILE A 131 7.98 7.98 -7.58
N GLY A 132 8.64 7.82 -6.43
CA GLY A 132 9.20 8.95 -5.67
C GLY A 132 10.16 9.78 -6.53
N ILE A 133 11.11 9.14 -7.19
CA ILE A 133 12.11 9.82 -8.03
C ILE A 133 11.49 10.52 -9.25
N SER A 134 10.43 9.95 -9.85
CA SER A 134 9.81 10.55 -11.05
C SER A 134 9.25 11.95 -10.79
N PHE A 135 8.90 12.29 -9.54
CA PHE A 135 8.47 13.62 -9.15
C PHE A 135 9.51 14.72 -9.38
N VAL A 136 10.80 14.40 -9.56
CA VAL A 136 11.82 15.37 -9.99
C VAL A 136 11.40 16.03 -11.30
N TRP A 137 11.02 15.24 -12.31
CA TRP A 137 10.63 15.76 -13.61
C TRP A 137 9.28 16.44 -13.58
N LEU A 138 8.33 15.98 -12.75
CA LEU A 138 7.06 16.68 -12.56
C LEU A 138 7.25 18.06 -11.94
N SER A 139 8.12 18.15 -10.92
CA SER A 139 8.48 19.42 -10.28
C SER A 139 9.15 20.37 -11.28
N ALA A 140 10.08 19.84 -12.08
CA ALA A 140 10.76 20.60 -13.12
C ALA A 140 9.81 21.06 -14.24
N ASN A 141 8.81 20.23 -14.59
CA ASN A 141 7.77 20.57 -15.55
C ASN A 141 6.89 21.73 -15.08
N SER A 142 6.59 21.79 -13.78
CA SER A 142 5.86 22.93 -13.19
C SER A 142 6.64 24.25 -13.32
N TYR A 143 7.96 24.21 -13.48
CA TYR A 143 8.79 25.40 -13.76
C TYR A 143 9.10 25.58 -15.26
N HIS A 144 8.45 24.84 -16.16
CA HIS A 144 8.71 24.82 -17.60
C HIS A 144 10.14 24.42 -17.99
N ILE A 145 10.92 23.82 -17.08
CA ILE A 145 12.31 23.39 -17.36
C ILE A 145 12.32 22.26 -18.41
N THR A 146 11.29 21.41 -18.44
CA THR A 146 11.13 20.32 -19.42
C THR A 146 10.85 20.83 -20.84
N SER A 147 10.47 22.09 -21.00
CA SER A 147 10.40 22.76 -22.31
C SER A 147 11.79 23.11 -22.85
N THR A 148 12.84 22.90 -22.05
CA THR A 148 14.25 23.03 -22.42
C THR A 148 14.93 21.66 -22.42
N ASP A 149 16.11 21.55 -23.04
CA ASP A 149 16.88 20.31 -23.03
C ASP A 149 17.75 20.10 -21.78
N TRP A 150 17.68 20.99 -20.77
CA TRP A 150 18.61 20.99 -19.61
C TRP A 150 18.61 19.68 -18.81
N ILE A 151 17.47 19.00 -18.76
CA ILE A 151 17.29 17.73 -18.04
C ILE A 151 16.69 16.64 -18.95
N GLY A 152 16.94 16.75 -20.27
CA GLY A 152 16.41 15.85 -21.29
C GLY A 152 15.00 16.18 -21.79
N GLY A 153 14.49 17.36 -21.45
CA GLY A 153 13.25 17.93 -21.97
C GLY A 153 11.99 17.10 -21.75
N VAL A 154 11.01 17.28 -22.64
CA VAL A 154 9.72 16.58 -22.61
C VAL A 154 9.91 15.07 -22.69
N ALA A 155 10.91 14.59 -23.45
CA ALA A 155 11.21 13.16 -23.53
C ALA A 155 11.54 12.56 -22.16
N ALA A 156 12.39 13.23 -21.38
CA ALA A 156 12.74 12.77 -20.04
C ALA A 156 11.55 12.80 -19.07
N LEU A 157 10.66 13.79 -19.18
CA LEU A 157 9.40 13.81 -18.43
C LEU A 157 8.52 12.61 -18.77
N ILE A 158 8.32 12.32 -20.06
CA ILE A 158 7.50 11.19 -20.51
C ILE A 158 8.12 9.86 -20.06
N HIS A 159 9.45 9.73 -20.10
CA HIS A 159 10.14 8.55 -19.58
C HIS A 159 9.97 8.40 -18.06
N ALA A 160 10.04 9.50 -17.30
CA ALA A 160 9.79 9.49 -15.86
C ALA A 160 8.35 9.07 -15.53
N LEU A 161 7.36 9.58 -16.28
CA LEU A 161 5.96 9.15 -16.19
C LEU A 161 5.80 7.67 -16.56
N THR A 162 6.45 7.22 -17.63
CA THR A 162 6.45 5.80 -18.04
C THR A 162 6.97 4.89 -16.93
N VAL A 163 8.06 5.27 -16.26
CA VAL A 163 8.59 4.51 -15.12
C VAL A 163 7.59 4.48 -13.96
N ALA A 164 6.93 5.61 -13.67
CA ALA A 164 5.91 5.68 -12.63
C ALA A 164 4.70 4.79 -12.96
N GLU A 165 4.24 4.77 -14.21
CA GLU A 165 3.13 3.94 -14.68
C GLU A 165 3.46 2.44 -14.65
N ILE A 166 4.67 2.05 -15.07
CA ILE A 166 5.13 0.65 -14.95
C ILE A 166 5.17 0.23 -13.48
N ALA A 167 5.66 1.10 -12.60
CA ALA A 167 5.68 0.84 -11.17
C ALA A 167 4.27 0.72 -10.60
N LEU A 168 3.35 1.59 -11.03
CA LEU A 168 1.94 1.58 -10.63
C LEU A 168 1.24 0.28 -11.06
N LEU A 169 1.54 -0.26 -12.25
CA LEU A 169 0.99 -1.53 -12.70
C LEU A 169 1.25 -2.68 -11.71
N VAL A 170 2.45 -2.72 -11.14
CA VAL A 170 2.80 -3.70 -10.09
C VAL A 170 1.98 -3.47 -8.82
N LEU A 171 1.78 -2.20 -8.43
CA LEU A 171 0.96 -1.85 -7.27
C LEU A 171 -0.52 -2.20 -7.48
N LEU A 172 -1.06 -1.97 -8.68
CA LEU A 172 -2.44 -2.36 -9.05
C LEU A 172 -2.65 -3.87 -8.92
N TYR A 173 -1.68 -4.68 -9.39
CA TYR A 173 -1.73 -6.13 -9.18
C TYR A 173 -1.81 -6.50 -7.70
N TYR A 174 -1.01 -5.85 -6.85
CA TYR A 174 -1.04 -6.10 -5.42
C TYR A 174 -2.33 -5.61 -4.75
N MET A 175 -2.95 -4.53 -5.21
CA MET A 175 -4.26 -4.08 -4.74
C MET A 175 -5.35 -5.14 -5.02
N VAL A 176 -5.33 -5.77 -6.21
CA VAL A 176 -6.25 -6.89 -6.53
C VAL A 176 -6.03 -8.05 -5.58
N LYS A 177 -4.76 -8.41 -5.33
CA LYS A 177 -4.39 -9.51 -4.44
C LYS A 177 -4.84 -9.21 -3.00
N ASP A 178 -4.56 -8.02 -2.48
CA ASP A 178 -4.94 -7.60 -1.12
C ASP A 178 -6.45 -7.59 -0.92
N ALA A 179 -7.19 -7.02 -1.88
CA ALA A 179 -8.64 -7.00 -1.83
C ALA A 179 -9.20 -8.42 -1.75
N ARG A 180 -8.69 -9.33 -2.58
CA ARG A 180 -9.10 -10.75 -2.58
C ARG A 180 -8.73 -11.44 -1.28
N ASP A 181 -7.51 -11.25 -0.79
CA ASP A 181 -7.00 -11.89 0.42
C ASP A 181 -7.79 -11.43 1.65
N ALA A 182 -8.12 -10.14 1.75
CA ALA A 182 -8.98 -9.59 2.81
C ALA A 182 -10.41 -10.17 2.75
N MET A 183 -11.00 -10.26 1.56
CA MET A 183 -12.33 -10.87 1.39
C MET A 183 -12.33 -12.36 1.73
N ARG A 184 -11.29 -13.10 1.34
CA ARG A 184 -11.10 -14.51 1.70
C ARG A 184 -10.99 -14.66 3.22
N LYS A 185 -10.09 -13.89 3.84
CA LYS A 185 -9.85 -13.88 5.28
C LYS A 185 -11.13 -13.59 6.06
N SER A 186 -11.94 -12.63 5.63
CA SER A 186 -13.26 -12.37 6.22
C SER A 186 -14.18 -13.60 6.19
N ASN A 187 -14.28 -14.26 5.04
CA ASN A 187 -15.13 -15.45 4.90
C ASN A 187 -14.64 -16.62 5.75
N ASP A 188 -13.33 -16.81 5.82
CA ASP A 188 -12.73 -17.90 6.59
C ASP A 188 -12.82 -17.63 8.09
N MET A 189 -12.65 -16.39 8.53
CA MET A 189 -12.94 -15.97 9.92
C MET A 189 -14.40 -16.25 10.31
N LYS A 190 -15.37 -15.99 9.42
CA LYS A 190 -16.80 -16.27 9.69
C LYS A 190 -17.07 -17.76 9.82
N LYS A 191 -16.50 -18.59 8.93
CA LYS A 191 -16.61 -20.05 9.03
C LYS A 191 -15.97 -20.55 10.32
N PHE A 192 -14.79 -20.03 10.66
CA PHE A 192 -14.07 -20.38 11.86
C PHE A 192 -14.86 -20.03 13.12
N ALA A 193 -15.40 -18.81 13.22
CA ALA A 193 -16.26 -18.39 14.32
C ALA A 193 -17.55 -19.23 14.44
N ALA A 194 -18.16 -19.62 13.32
CA ALA A 194 -19.33 -20.49 13.29
C ALA A 194 -19.01 -21.93 13.76
N ASN A 195 -17.80 -22.42 13.51
CA ASN A 195 -17.34 -23.70 14.03
C ASN A 195 -17.02 -23.61 15.53
N LEU A 196 -16.40 -22.50 15.95
CA LEU A 196 -16.04 -22.23 17.34
C LEU A 196 -17.27 -22.17 18.26
N SER A 197 -18.33 -21.49 17.81
CA SER A 197 -19.60 -21.39 18.57
C SER A 197 -20.34 -22.71 18.72
N LYS A 198 -20.05 -23.71 17.89
CA LYS A 198 -20.67 -25.05 17.96
C LYS A 198 -19.88 -26.03 18.84
N SER A 199 -18.61 -25.76 19.12
CA SER A 199 -17.74 -26.68 19.88
C SER A 199 -17.70 -26.32 21.37
N LYS A 200 -17.72 -27.33 22.26
CA LYS A 200 -17.51 -27.16 23.72
C LYS A 200 -16.00 -27.16 24.05
N GLY A 201 -15.22 -26.36 23.33
CA GLY A 201 -13.76 -26.30 23.41
C GLY A 201 -13.08 -26.68 22.08
N PHE A 202 -11.82 -26.25 21.91
CA PHE A 202 -11.04 -26.52 20.69
C PHE A 202 -10.29 -27.84 20.83
N ALA A 203 -10.95 -28.96 20.55
CA ALA A 203 -10.36 -30.30 20.70
C ALA A 203 -9.28 -30.62 19.64
N GLU A 204 -9.29 -29.93 18.49
CA GLU A 204 -8.39 -30.17 17.35
C GLU A 204 -7.32 -29.07 17.21
N VAL A 205 -6.58 -28.79 18.29
CA VAL A 205 -5.47 -27.83 18.26
C VAL A 205 -4.38 -28.21 17.25
N ASP A 206 -4.26 -29.50 16.90
CA ASP A 206 -3.28 -30.00 15.94
C ASP A 206 -3.55 -29.52 14.49
N GLY A 207 -4.80 -29.21 14.16
CA GLY A 207 -5.24 -28.79 12.82
C GLY A 207 -5.15 -27.28 12.58
N LEU A 208 -4.77 -26.52 13.61
CA LEU A 208 -4.83 -25.06 13.59
C LEU A 208 -3.76 -24.48 12.65
N THR A 209 -4.20 -23.65 11.71
CA THR A 209 -3.31 -22.91 10.80
C THR A 209 -2.69 -21.69 11.49
N VAL A 210 -1.59 -21.16 10.96
CA VAL A 210 -1.00 -19.90 11.46
C VAL A 210 -2.01 -18.75 11.45
N GLU A 211 -2.83 -18.65 10.40
CA GLU A 211 -3.84 -17.60 10.28
C GLU A 211 -4.90 -17.71 11.40
N GLU A 212 -5.47 -18.90 11.59
CA GLU A 212 -6.46 -19.15 12.65
C GLU A 212 -5.86 -18.92 14.05
N PHE A 213 -4.60 -19.33 14.27
CA PHE A 213 -3.90 -19.12 15.53
C PHE A 213 -3.73 -17.62 15.79
N GLY A 214 -3.41 -16.88 14.73
CA GLY A 214 -3.31 -15.43 14.76
C GLY A 214 -4.63 -14.75 15.12
N TRP A 215 -5.75 -15.23 14.59
CA TRP A 215 -7.05 -14.64 14.89
C TRP A 215 -7.45 -14.83 16.36
N LEU A 216 -7.13 -15.98 16.93
CA LEU A 216 -7.35 -16.29 18.35
C LEU A 216 -6.41 -15.54 19.29
N SER A 217 -5.25 -15.11 18.81
CA SER A 217 -4.20 -14.48 19.62
C SER A 217 -4.23 -12.96 19.62
N ALA A 218 -5.08 -12.34 18.80
CA ALA A 218 -5.06 -10.90 18.51
C ALA A 218 -5.77 -9.98 19.53
N ASP A 219 -6.41 -10.54 20.58
CA ASP A 219 -7.14 -9.76 21.60
C ASP A 219 -6.34 -9.52 22.89
N GLU A 220 -5.14 -10.09 23.02
CA GLU A 220 -4.23 -9.78 24.13
C GLU A 220 -3.23 -8.73 23.63
N ASP A 221 -3.13 -7.58 24.31
CA ASP A 221 -2.11 -6.52 24.15
C ASP A 221 -0.65 -7.00 24.34
N ASP A 222 -0.44 -8.32 24.37
CA ASP A 222 0.83 -8.97 24.58
C ASP A 222 1.63 -9.07 23.27
N ASP A 223 2.94 -8.98 23.42
CA ASP A 223 4.04 -9.24 22.46
C ASP A 223 3.96 -10.60 21.69
N ALA A 224 2.83 -11.30 21.77
CA ALA A 224 2.53 -12.59 21.18
C ALA A 224 1.48 -12.50 20.05
N SER A 225 1.51 -11.40 19.29
CA SER A 225 0.96 -11.37 17.94
C SER A 225 1.77 -12.33 17.06
N PRO A 226 1.14 -13.14 16.18
CA PRO A 226 1.82 -14.11 15.29
C PRO A 226 2.85 -13.49 14.33
N LEU A 227 2.92 -12.16 14.27
CA LEU A 227 3.92 -11.36 13.58
C LEU A 227 5.08 -11.04 14.54
N PHE A 228 5.76 -12.08 15.01
CA PHE A 228 6.77 -12.02 16.10
C PHE A 228 8.05 -11.23 15.75
N TRP A 229 8.24 -10.82 14.50
CA TRP A 229 9.56 -10.46 13.95
C TRP A 229 9.69 -8.96 13.64
N THR A 230 9.04 -8.11 14.45
CA THR A 230 8.66 -6.75 14.05
C THR A 230 9.80 -5.73 13.96
N ASN A 231 11.00 -6.00 14.45
CA ASN A 231 12.11 -5.07 14.27
C ASN A 231 13.36 -5.83 13.81
N GLY A 232 13.72 -5.66 12.53
CA GLY A 232 14.98 -6.15 11.95
C GLY A 232 16.25 -5.48 12.53
N ASP A 233 16.13 -4.71 13.60
CA ASP A 233 17.25 -4.31 14.46
C ASP A 233 17.47 -5.39 15.52
N VAL A 234 17.80 -6.60 15.05
CA VAL A 234 18.28 -7.67 15.93
C VAL A 234 19.80 -7.70 15.81
N SER A 235 20.48 -7.81 16.95
CA SER A 235 21.93 -7.95 17.02
C SER A 235 22.43 -9.07 16.10
N SER A 236 23.67 -8.96 15.64
CA SER A 236 24.32 -9.99 14.81
C SER A 236 24.67 -11.28 15.57
N ASP A 237 24.00 -11.56 16.69
CA ASP A 237 24.35 -12.63 17.63
C ASP A 237 23.44 -13.87 17.46
N VAL A 238 24.04 -14.96 17.02
CA VAL A 238 23.38 -16.27 16.83
C VAL A 238 22.77 -16.80 18.13
N ALA A 239 23.37 -16.51 19.29
CA ALA A 239 22.82 -16.92 20.58
C ALA A 239 21.54 -16.15 20.94
N ALA A 240 21.43 -14.89 20.52
CA ALA A 240 20.22 -14.10 20.69
C ALA A 240 19.09 -14.61 19.79
N ASP A 241 19.38 -14.93 18.53
CA ASP A 241 18.42 -15.52 17.58
C ASP A 241 17.87 -16.86 18.09
N GLY A 242 18.74 -17.73 18.62
CA GLY A 242 18.32 -19.02 19.19
C GLY A 242 17.40 -18.87 20.43
N LYS A 243 17.67 -17.89 21.29
CA LYS A 243 16.78 -17.55 22.42
C LYS A 243 15.45 -17.00 21.95
N MET A 244 15.45 -16.15 20.93
CA MET A 244 14.24 -15.58 20.34
C MET A 244 13.32 -16.68 19.80
N LEU A 245 13.87 -17.62 19.03
CA LEU A 245 13.11 -18.75 18.49
C LEU A 245 12.50 -19.62 19.60
N THR A 246 13.27 -19.92 20.64
CA THR A 246 12.79 -20.72 21.77
C THR A 246 11.65 -20.02 22.53
N LYS A 247 11.81 -18.72 22.80
CA LYS A 247 10.78 -17.91 23.45
C LYS A 247 9.48 -17.86 22.63
N ALA A 248 9.59 -17.77 21.30
CA ALA A 248 8.43 -17.81 20.42
C ALA A 248 7.73 -19.18 20.44
N GLU A 249 8.49 -20.28 20.37
CA GLU A 249 7.95 -21.65 20.49
C GLU A 249 7.24 -21.86 21.83
N GLU A 250 7.83 -21.43 22.94
CA GLU A 250 7.24 -21.53 24.29
C GLU A 250 5.96 -20.70 24.44
N ALA A 251 5.95 -19.47 23.92
CA ALA A 251 4.78 -18.60 23.94
C ALA A 251 3.60 -19.21 23.16
N VAL A 252 3.88 -19.74 21.95
CA VAL A 252 2.87 -20.44 21.15
C VAL A 252 2.38 -21.70 21.86
N ALA A 253 3.28 -22.54 22.39
CA ALA A 253 2.91 -23.76 23.10
C ALA A 253 2.02 -23.48 24.33
N THR A 254 2.35 -22.43 25.09
CA THR A 254 1.57 -21.99 26.25
C THR A 254 0.16 -21.54 25.85
N LYS A 255 0.04 -20.76 24.77
CA LYS A 255 -1.27 -20.33 24.24
C LYS A 255 -2.08 -21.51 23.72
N LEU A 256 -1.48 -22.44 22.98
CA LEU A 256 -2.15 -23.67 22.52
C LEU A 256 -2.68 -24.49 23.70
N ALA A 257 -1.91 -24.62 24.78
CA ALA A 257 -2.35 -25.31 25.99
C ALA A 257 -3.52 -24.60 26.71
N LYS A 258 -3.58 -23.26 26.66
CA LYS A 258 -4.72 -22.47 27.18
C LYS A 258 -5.97 -22.68 26.32
N LEU A 259 -5.83 -22.57 25.00
CA LEU A 259 -6.92 -22.77 24.03
C LEU A 259 -7.52 -24.18 24.07
N ALA A 260 -6.70 -25.20 24.34
CA ALA A 260 -7.15 -26.58 24.51
C ALA A 260 -8.09 -26.78 25.71
N LYS A 261 -7.95 -25.96 26.76
CA LYS A 261 -8.73 -26.10 28.01
C LYS A 261 -10.06 -25.36 27.96
N SER A 262 -10.07 -24.17 27.35
CA SER A 262 -11.27 -23.35 27.25
C SER A 262 -11.10 -22.32 26.15
N VAL A 263 -12.16 -22.14 25.35
CA VAL A 263 -12.30 -20.99 24.46
C VAL A 263 -13.41 -20.12 25.03
N ASP A 264 -13.12 -18.85 25.24
CA ASP A 264 -14.12 -17.89 25.68
C ASP A 264 -15.19 -17.71 24.59
N PRO A 265 -16.49 -17.90 24.90
CA PRO A 265 -17.59 -17.66 23.96
C PRO A 265 -17.54 -16.29 23.27
N GLN A 266 -16.98 -15.26 23.93
CA GLN A 266 -16.83 -13.91 23.37
C GLN A 266 -15.84 -13.86 22.20
N VAL A 267 -14.93 -14.84 22.09
CA VAL A 267 -13.96 -14.91 20.98
C VAL A 267 -14.67 -15.10 19.64
N ALA A 268 -15.73 -15.91 19.59
CA ALA A 268 -16.49 -16.12 18.36
C ALA A 268 -17.16 -14.82 17.89
N GLU A 269 -17.70 -14.02 18.82
CA GLU A 269 -18.31 -12.71 18.50
C GLU A 269 -17.25 -11.69 18.05
N SER A 270 -16.13 -11.57 18.77
CA SER A 270 -14.99 -10.74 18.38
C SER A 270 -14.50 -11.06 16.96
N LEU A 271 -14.41 -12.35 16.62
CA LEU A 271 -14.01 -12.80 15.28
C LEU A 271 -15.01 -12.40 14.19
N LEU A 272 -16.32 -12.41 14.47
CA LEU A 272 -17.32 -11.94 13.51
C LEU A 272 -17.19 -10.44 13.24
N VAL A 273 -16.93 -9.63 14.27
CA VAL A 273 -16.67 -8.19 14.11
C VAL A 273 -15.40 -7.95 13.30
N LYS A 274 -14.31 -8.65 13.62
CA LYS A 274 -13.04 -8.59 12.86
C LYS A 274 -13.25 -9.02 11.41
N ALA A 275 -14.08 -10.03 11.16
CA ALA A 275 -14.40 -10.45 9.81
C ALA A 275 -15.14 -9.36 9.03
N ASP A 276 -16.07 -8.64 9.64
CA ASP A 276 -16.78 -7.53 8.98
C ASP A 276 -15.86 -6.34 8.71
N VAL A 277 -14.93 -6.02 9.62
CA VAL A 277 -13.87 -5.03 9.37
C VAL A 277 -12.98 -5.46 8.21
N CYS A 278 -12.53 -6.72 8.19
CA CYS A 278 -11.69 -7.24 7.12
C CYS A 278 -12.42 -7.26 5.75
N ARG A 279 -13.73 -7.51 5.74
CA ARG A 279 -14.56 -7.36 4.53
C ARG A 279 -14.59 -5.92 4.05
N PHE A 280 -14.78 -4.97 4.97
CA PHE A 280 -14.77 -3.55 4.64
C PHE A 280 -13.41 -3.12 4.07
N GLU A 281 -12.30 -3.56 4.67
CA GLU A 281 -10.96 -3.33 4.14
C GLU A 281 -10.81 -3.88 2.71
N GLY A 282 -11.25 -5.11 2.45
CA GLY A 282 -11.22 -5.69 1.11
C GLY A 282 -12.04 -4.90 0.08
N LEU A 283 -13.25 -4.43 0.46
CA LEU A 283 -14.06 -3.56 -0.39
C LEU A 283 -13.40 -2.21 -0.65
N ARG A 284 -12.76 -1.63 0.37
CA ARG A 284 -12.01 -0.39 0.25
C ARG A 284 -10.83 -0.54 -0.72
N GLU A 285 -10.08 -1.64 -0.65
CA GLU A 285 -9.00 -1.91 -1.61
C GLU A 285 -9.52 -2.02 -3.05
N TYR A 286 -10.72 -2.56 -3.29
CA TYR A 286 -11.35 -2.52 -4.61
C TYR A 286 -11.70 -1.09 -5.06
N VAL A 287 -12.13 -0.22 -4.15
CA VAL A 287 -12.35 1.20 -4.48
C VAL A 287 -11.02 1.86 -4.88
N TYR A 288 -9.94 1.62 -4.14
CA TYR A 288 -8.61 2.13 -4.50
C TYR A 288 -8.12 1.60 -5.84
N LEU A 289 -8.35 0.32 -6.13
CA LEU A 289 -8.05 -0.28 -7.42
C LEU A 289 -8.76 0.45 -8.56
N VAL A 290 -10.06 0.73 -8.42
CA VAL A 290 -10.82 1.44 -9.46
C VAL A 290 -10.29 2.85 -9.67
N LEU A 291 -10.05 3.61 -8.59
CA LEU A 291 -9.50 4.96 -8.67
C LEU A 291 -8.11 4.97 -9.33
N ASN A 292 -7.22 4.09 -8.90
CA ASN A 292 -5.86 4.01 -9.45
C ASN A 292 -5.83 3.43 -10.87
N PHE A 293 -6.79 2.58 -11.24
CA PHE A 293 -6.91 2.10 -12.62
C PHE A 293 -7.29 3.22 -13.59
N PHE A 294 -8.24 4.08 -13.21
CA PHE A 294 -8.56 5.26 -14.03
C PHE A 294 -7.44 6.29 -14.04
N ALA A 295 -6.73 6.45 -12.92
CA ALA A 295 -5.57 7.34 -12.88
C ALA A 295 -4.45 6.85 -13.79
N PHE A 296 -4.12 5.55 -13.70
CA PHE A 296 -3.18 4.86 -14.59
C PHE A 296 -3.57 5.08 -16.06
N TYR A 297 -4.82 4.83 -16.42
CA TYR A 297 -5.30 5.04 -17.78
C TYR A 297 -5.12 6.50 -18.24
N GLY A 298 -5.42 7.46 -17.36
CA GLY A 298 -5.29 8.88 -17.64
C GLY A 298 -3.87 9.28 -18.05
N TYR A 299 -2.88 8.97 -17.21
CA TYR A 299 -1.47 9.31 -17.52
C TYR A 299 -0.88 8.43 -18.62
N ALA A 300 -1.32 7.18 -18.75
CA ALA A 300 -0.95 6.33 -19.88
C ALA A 300 -1.39 6.95 -21.21
N ALA A 301 -2.57 7.57 -21.27
CA ALA A 301 -3.02 8.27 -22.48
C ALA A 301 -2.05 9.39 -22.88
N CYS A 302 -1.56 10.21 -21.94
CA CYS A 302 -0.55 11.25 -22.19
C CYS A 302 0.74 10.68 -22.77
N ILE A 303 1.23 9.57 -22.22
CA ILE A 303 2.43 8.87 -22.70
C ILE A 303 2.20 8.36 -24.13
N LEU A 304 1.05 7.75 -24.39
CA LEU A 304 0.70 7.20 -25.70
C LEU A 304 0.59 8.31 -26.75
N VAL A 305 -0.07 9.42 -26.43
CA VAL A 305 -0.14 10.59 -27.32
C VAL A 305 1.25 11.08 -27.69
N TYR A 306 2.19 11.13 -26.73
CA TYR A 306 3.56 11.53 -27.00
C TYR A 306 4.29 10.60 -27.99
N TYR A 307 4.11 9.28 -27.90
CA TYR A 307 4.77 8.34 -28.81
C TYR A 307 4.04 8.19 -30.16
N PHE A 308 2.74 8.48 -30.19
CA PHE A 308 1.90 8.34 -31.37
C PHE A 308 1.37 9.71 -31.86
N GLN A 309 2.27 10.69 -31.98
CA GLN A 309 1.91 12.07 -32.32
C GLN A 309 1.21 12.21 -33.68
N ASN A 310 1.59 11.38 -34.67
CA ASN A 310 0.96 11.39 -35.97
C ASN A 310 -0.36 10.61 -35.94
N GLU A 311 -1.46 11.32 -35.70
CA GLU A 311 -2.82 10.77 -35.65
C GLU A 311 -3.20 9.94 -36.89
N GLU A 312 -2.75 10.35 -38.07
CA GLU A 312 -3.06 9.66 -39.32
C GLU A 312 -2.41 8.28 -39.40
N ALA A 313 -1.20 8.15 -38.84
CA ALA A 313 -0.42 6.91 -38.81
C ALA A 313 -0.76 6.00 -37.61
N GLN A 314 -1.67 6.41 -36.72
CA GLN A 314 -2.03 5.61 -35.55
C GLN A 314 -2.72 4.29 -35.93
N PRO A 315 -2.25 3.15 -35.41
CA PRO A 315 -2.97 1.88 -35.53
C PRO A 315 -4.37 1.97 -34.92
N SER A 316 -5.33 1.20 -35.46
CA SER A 316 -6.72 1.22 -34.99
C SER A 316 -6.87 0.94 -33.50
N PHE A 317 -6.07 0.02 -32.94
CA PHE A 317 -6.12 -0.28 -31.50
C PHE A 317 -5.68 0.91 -30.65
N MET A 318 -4.73 1.72 -31.13
CA MET A 318 -4.27 2.93 -30.43
C MET A 318 -5.38 3.97 -30.41
N ARG A 319 -6.04 4.19 -31.54
CA ARG A 319 -7.21 5.09 -31.62
C ARG A 319 -8.31 4.66 -30.65
N THR A 320 -8.59 3.36 -30.54
CA THR A 320 -9.58 2.85 -29.58
C THR A 320 -9.17 3.08 -28.13
N VAL A 321 -7.89 2.86 -27.78
CA VAL A 321 -7.36 3.15 -26.43
C VAL A 321 -7.48 4.65 -26.10
N LEU A 322 -7.26 5.53 -27.08
CA LEU A 322 -7.45 6.97 -26.98
C LEU A 322 -8.91 7.43 -27.22
N LEU A 323 -9.88 6.50 -27.16
CA LEU A 323 -11.32 6.76 -27.31
C LEU A 323 -11.72 7.48 -28.61
N HIS A 324 -10.92 7.32 -29.67
CA HIS A 324 -11.06 8.01 -30.94
C HIS A 324 -11.07 9.54 -30.82
N LEU A 325 -10.49 10.08 -29.75
CA LEU A 325 -10.30 11.51 -29.58
C LEU A 325 -9.05 12.00 -30.33
N PRO A 326 -9.03 13.26 -30.81
CA PRO A 326 -7.80 13.92 -31.21
C PRO A 326 -6.76 13.88 -30.09
N ASN A 327 -5.48 13.86 -30.42
CA ASN A 327 -4.39 13.72 -29.47
C ASN A 327 -4.41 14.81 -28.38
N ALA A 328 -4.71 16.05 -28.75
CA ALA A 328 -4.81 17.15 -27.80
C ALA A 328 -5.94 16.94 -26.77
N ASP A 329 -7.09 16.44 -27.23
CA ASP A 329 -8.24 16.17 -26.36
C ASP A 329 -8.00 14.93 -25.49
N ALA A 330 -7.36 13.90 -26.05
CA ALA A 330 -6.99 12.68 -25.33
C ALA A 330 -5.95 12.96 -24.22
N ASP A 331 -4.94 13.78 -24.50
CA ASP A 331 -3.93 14.20 -23.53
C ASP A 331 -4.55 15.03 -22.40
N TRP A 332 -5.37 16.03 -22.75
CA TRP A 332 -6.07 16.84 -21.75
C TRP A 332 -7.03 16.00 -20.89
N LEU A 333 -7.86 15.16 -21.51
CA LEU A 333 -8.80 14.29 -20.80
C LEU A 333 -8.06 13.30 -19.90
N GLY A 334 -6.98 12.70 -20.41
CA GLY A 334 -6.14 11.77 -19.68
C GLY A 334 -5.59 12.41 -18.41
N ASN A 335 -4.95 13.56 -18.53
CA ASN A 335 -4.41 14.31 -17.39
C ASN A 335 -5.50 14.73 -16.40
N ALA A 336 -6.65 15.22 -16.90
CA ALA A 336 -7.78 15.63 -16.06
C ALA A 336 -8.38 14.46 -15.26
N VAL A 337 -8.58 13.30 -15.89
CA VAL A 337 -9.07 12.07 -15.22
C VAL A 337 -8.04 11.58 -14.21
N GLY A 338 -6.76 11.57 -14.59
CA GLY A 338 -5.63 11.22 -13.71
C GLY A 338 -5.63 12.00 -12.41
N ASP A 339 -5.55 13.31 -12.54
CA ASP A 339 -5.52 14.24 -11.40
C ASP A 339 -6.78 14.14 -10.55
N PHE A 340 -7.97 14.02 -11.17
CA PHE A 340 -9.22 13.93 -10.44
C PHE A 340 -9.32 12.64 -9.61
N MET A 341 -8.98 11.49 -10.18
CA MET A 341 -9.08 10.20 -9.47
C MET A 341 -8.12 10.13 -8.28
N TRP A 342 -6.89 10.62 -8.45
CA TRP A 342 -5.94 10.76 -7.35
C TRP A 342 -6.28 11.89 -6.38
N THR A 343 -7.18 12.81 -6.72
CA THR A 343 -7.74 13.78 -5.76
C THR A 343 -8.80 13.12 -4.88
N VAL A 344 -9.61 12.21 -5.43
CA VAL A 344 -10.67 11.51 -4.69
C VAL A 344 -10.10 10.48 -3.71
N GLU A 345 -9.03 9.78 -4.07
CA GLU A 345 -8.44 8.71 -3.26
C GLU A 345 -8.11 9.14 -1.81
N PRO A 346 -7.39 10.25 -1.54
CA PRO A 346 -7.16 10.74 -0.19
C PRO A 346 -8.40 10.94 0.67
N ILE A 347 -9.53 11.33 0.07
CA ILE A 347 -10.80 11.51 0.78
C ILE A 347 -11.28 10.15 1.32
N VAL A 348 -11.16 9.11 0.50
CA VAL A 348 -11.50 7.73 0.90
C VAL A 348 -10.56 7.24 2.01
N ILE A 349 -9.25 7.52 1.91
CA ILE A 349 -8.27 7.19 2.95
C ILE A 349 -8.63 7.83 4.29
N LEU A 350 -8.89 9.14 4.30
CA LEU A 350 -9.19 9.91 5.50
C LEU A 350 -10.57 9.56 6.09
N GLY A 351 -11.54 9.19 5.25
CA GLY A 351 -12.89 8.78 5.68
C GLY A 351 -12.97 7.35 6.22
N SER A 352 -12.07 6.46 5.79
CA SER A 352 -12.12 5.03 6.11
C SER A 352 -12.13 4.69 7.61
N PRO A 353 -11.31 5.34 8.47
CA PRO A 353 -11.35 5.09 9.91
C PRO A 353 -12.73 5.36 10.55
N LEU A 354 -13.46 6.37 10.06
CA LEU A 354 -14.78 6.71 10.59
C LEU A 354 -15.80 5.60 10.31
N VAL A 355 -15.74 5.01 9.10
CA VAL A 355 -16.60 3.89 8.72
C VAL A 355 -16.26 2.63 9.52
N ALA A 356 -14.98 2.30 9.65
CA ALA A 356 -14.53 1.16 10.46
C ALA A 356 -14.93 1.30 11.95
N GLN A 357 -14.84 2.51 12.51
CA GLN A 357 -15.32 2.79 13.86
C GLN A 357 -16.84 2.64 14.00
N SER A 358 -17.62 2.97 12.96
CA SER A 358 -19.07 2.75 12.99
C SER A 358 -19.42 1.26 13.07
N ILE A 359 -18.76 0.43 12.26
CA ILE A 359 -18.97 -1.03 12.23
C ILE A 359 -18.69 -1.63 13.62
N THR A 360 -17.58 -1.23 14.25
CA THR A 360 -17.20 -1.74 15.59
C THR A 360 -18.10 -1.21 16.72
N LYS A 361 -18.58 0.04 16.65
CA LYS A 361 -19.52 0.60 17.63
C LYS A 361 -20.88 -0.09 17.58
N ASP A 362 -21.38 -0.38 16.38
CA ASP A 362 -22.65 -1.09 16.21
C ASP A 362 -22.60 -2.51 16.78
N ALA A 363 -21.45 -3.18 16.67
CA ALA A 363 -21.22 -4.47 17.32
C ALA A 363 -21.28 -4.37 18.86
N LYS A 364 -20.51 -3.44 19.46
CA LYS A 364 -20.53 -3.22 20.92
C LYS A 364 -21.89 -2.82 21.47
N LYS A 365 -22.72 -2.16 20.66
CA LYS A 365 -24.09 -1.79 21.06
C LYS A 365 -25.02 -3.02 21.09
N LYS A 366 -24.83 -3.99 20.20
CA LYS A 366 -25.59 -5.25 20.20
C LYS A 366 -25.23 -6.13 21.39
N GLU A 367 -23.96 -6.17 21.77
CA GLU A 367 -23.46 -6.90 22.94
C GLU A 367 -24.08 -6.42 24.26
N LYS A 368 -24.39 -5.12 24.40
CA LYS A 368 -25.01 -4.56 25.62
C LYS A 368 -26.53 -4.81 25.74
N VAL A 369 -27.18 -5.28 24.69
CA VAL A 369 -28.65 -5.46 24.62
C VAL A 369 -29.03 -6.94 24.73
N ALA A 370 -28.09 -7.86 24.47
CA ALA A 370 -28.21 -9.29 24.75
C ALA A 370 -27.85 -9.60 26.20
#